data_AF-A0A2Z4RE12-F1
#
_entry.id   AF-A0A2Z4RE12-F1
#
_cell.length_a   1.000
_cell.length_b   1.000
_cell.length_c   1.000
_cell.angle_alpha   90.00
_cell.angle_beta   90.00
_cell.angle_gamma   90.00
#
_symmetry.space_group_name_H-M   'P 1'
#
loop_
_entity.id
_entity.type
_entity.pdbx_description
1 polymer ?
#
loop_
_entity_poly.entity_id
_entity_poly.type
_entity_poly.pdbx_seq_one_letter_code
_entity_poly.pdbx_strand_id
1 'polypeptide(L)'
;MNQKVLTAREVYQVLREAASGTRPLRQIGAKVFDTPHSGVMTIDIEGWLITVSRWREKISHCDSCFSPNGRNYDFQSPLNQDADPVALLIPHELEQLEAKLSAVEHDISNPSASC
;
A
#
# COMPACT_ATOMS: atom_id res chain seq x y z
N MET A 1 -5.57 1.67 28.29
CA MET A 1 -5.82 1.82 26.84
C MET A 1 -5.07 0.71 26.12
N ASN A 2 -5.73 -0.43 25.85
CA ASN A 2 -5.14 -1.52 25.07
C ASN A 2 -5.34 -1.20 23.59
N GLN A 3 -4.58 -0.25 23.06
CA GLN A 3 -4.61 0.01 21.62
C GLN A 3 -3.79 -1.10 20.95
N LYS A 4 -4.50 -2.12 20.46
CA LYS A 4 -3.89 -3.28 19.80
C LYS A 4 -3.23 -2.80 18.50
N VAL A 5 -1.95 -3.09 18.34
CA VAL A 5 -1.21 -2.88 17.08
C VAL A 5 -1.99 -3.56 15.94
N LEU A 6 -1.97 -2.99 14.74
CA LEU A 6 -2.55 -3.66 13.57
C LEU A 6 -1.76 -4.93 13.28
N THR A 7 -2.46 -6.04 13.07
CA THR A 7 -1.83 -7.29 12.65
C THR A 7 -1.65 -7.29 11.14
N ALA A 8 -0.67 -8.05 10.63
CA ALA A 8 -0.45 -8.10 9.20
C ALA A 8 -1.65 -8.67 8.43
N ARG A 9 -2.41 -9.58 9.06
CA ARG A 9 -3.65 -10.14 8.51
C ARG A 9 -4.72 -9.08 8.30
N GLU A 10 -4.86 -8.12 9.21
CA GLU A 10 -5.81 -7.01 9.05
C GLU A 10 -5.44 -6.15 7.85
N VAL A 11 -4.16 -5.81 7.71
CA VAL A 11 -3.65 -5.02 6.58
C VAL A 11 -3.80 -5.78 5.26
N TYR A 12 -3.47 -7.07 5.25
CA TYR A 12 -3.64 -7.97 4.10
C TYR A 12 -5.09 -7.98 3.60
N GLN A 13 -6.09 -8.06 4.49
CA GLN A 13 -7.50 -8.06 4.07
C GLN A 13 -7.86 -6.79 3.32
N VAL A 14 -7.41 -5.63 3.80
CA VAL A 14 -7.65 -4.33 3.15
C VAL A 14 -6.97 -4.29 1.77
N LEU A 15 -5.72 -4.75 1.68
CA LEU A 15 -5.00 -4.83 0.40
C LEU A 15 -5.69 -5.75 -0.60
N ARG A 16 -6.19 -6.91 -0.15
CA ARG A 16 -6.94 -7.85 -0.98
C ARG A 16 -8.24 -7.24 -1.52
N GLU A 17 -9.01 -6.56 -0.66
CA GLU A 17 -10.27 -5.92 -1.07
C GLU A 17 -10.02 -4.75 -2.04
N ALA A 18 -8.90 -4.05 -1.91
CA ALA A 18 -8.48 -3.05 -2.88
C ALA A 18 -8.03 -3.68 -4.22
N ALA A 19 -7.29 -4.79 -4.16
CA ALA A 19 -6.86 -5.56 -5.33
C ALA A 19 -8.06 -6.06 -6.14
N SER A 20 -9.08 -6.62 -5.47
CA SER A 20 -10.33 -7.06 -6.13
C SER A 20 -11.19 -5.89 -6.66
N GLY A 21 -10.86 -4.65 -6.28
CA GLY A 21 -11.64 -3.46 -6.63
C GLY A 21 -12.90 -3.27 -5.79
N THR A 22 -13.06 -4.02 -4.70
CA THR A 22 -14.16 -3.86 -3.75
C THR A 22 -14.00 -2.57 -2.93
N ARG A 23 -12.76 -2.16 -2.66
CA ARG A 23 -12.45 -0.86 -2.06
C ARG A 23 -11.79 0.07 -3.08
N PRO A 24 -12.16 1.36 -3.12
CA PRO A 24 -11.42 2.34 -3.89
C PRO A 24 -10.02 2.51 -3.29
N LEU A 25 -9.00 2.46 -4.15
CA LEU A 25 -7.64 2.83 -3.77
C LEU A 25 -7.25 4.12 -4.48
N ARG A 26 -6.44 4.92 -3.80
CA ARG A 26 -5.88 6.15 -4.37
C ARG A 26 -4.45 6.30 -3.91
N GLN A 27 -3.53 6.56 -4.84
CA GLN A 27 -2.19 6.98 -4.46
C GLN A 27 -2.25 8.41 -3.94
N ILE A 28 -1.78 8.65 -2.71
CA ILE A 28 -1.77 9.98 -2.09
C ILE A 28 -0.37 10.48 -1.72
N GLY A 29 0.63 9.59 -1.73
CA GLY A 29 2.03 9.92 -1.47
C GLY A 29 2.82 10.13 -2.74
N ALA A 30 3.76 11.08 -2.70
CA ALA A 30 4.81 11.18 -3.70
C ALA A 30 5.64 9.88 -3.66
N LYS A 31 6.03 9.40 -4.83
CA LYS A 31 6.98 8.30 -4.94
C LYS A 31 8.34 8.79 -4.52
N VAL A 32 8.79 8.34 -3.36
CA VAL A 32 10.15 8.62 -2.90
C VAL A 32 10.99 7.45 -3.38
N PHE A 33 11.80 7.67 -4.42
CA PHE A 33 12.72 6.68 -4.94
C PHE A 33 14.06 6.81 -4.21
N ASP A 34 14.40 5.81 -3.39
CA ASP A 34 15.72 5.72 -2.76
C ASP A 34 16.81 5.35 -3.78
N THR A 35 16.45 4.57 -4.80
CA THR A 35 17.34 4.20 -5.91
C THR A 35 16.54 4.26 -7.22
N PRO A 36 17.19 4.30 -8.40
CA PRO A 36 16.48 4.26 -9.69
C PRO A 36 15.56 3.05 -9.87
N HIS A 37 15.69 2.02 -9.02
CA HIS A 37 14.88 0.81 -9.07
C HIS A 37 14.12 0.55 -7.77
N SER A 38 14.21 1.38 -6.74
CA SER A 38 13.51 1.17 -5.47
C SER A 38 12.90 2.46 -4.96
N GLY A 39 11.70 2.36 -4.41
CA GLY A 39 11.07 3.50 -3.79
C GLY A 39 9.85 3.11 -2.99
N VAL A 40 9.39 4.03 -2.16
CA VAL A 40 8.18 3.89 -1.37
C VAL A 40 7.05 4.73 -1.95
N MET A 41 5.82 4.26 -1.78
CA MET A 41 4.62 5.02 -2.10
C MET A 41 3.55 4.81 -1.06
N THR A 42 2.76 5.85 -0.81
CA THR A 42 1.62 5.78 0.12
C THR A 42 0.31 5.73 -0.66
N ILE A 43 -0.52 4.76 -0.30
CA ILE A 43 -1.86 4.53 -0.85
C ILE A 43 -2.90 4.74 0.25
N ASP A 44 -3.99 5.38 -0.12
CA ASP A 44 -5.21 5.58 0.66
C ASP A 44 -6.26 4.57 0.20
N ILE A 45 -6.75 3.76 1.13
CA ILE A 45 -7.84 2.81 0.91
C ILE A 45 -8.91 3.10 1.96
N GLU A 46 -9.88 3.95 1.62
CA GLU A 46 -10.97 4.36 2.54
C GLU A 46 -10.46 4.84 3.92
N GLY A 47 -9.42 5.69 3.93
CA GLY A 47 -8.82 6.20 5.16
C GLY A 47 -7.76 5.30 5.80
N TRP A 48 -7.49 4.12 5.20
CA TRP A 48 -6.30 3.35 5.51
C TRP A 48 -5.11 3.91 4.73
N LEU A 49 -4.10 4.40 5.43
CA LEU A 49 -2.88 4.91 4.82
C LEU A 49 -1.82 3.82 4.86
N ILE A 50 -1.53 3.22 3.71
CA ILE A 50 -0.57 2.11 3.59
C ILE A 50 0.63 2.60 2.80
N THR A 51 1.81 2.49 3.39
CA THR A 51 3.08 2.73 2.71
C THR A 51 3.64 1.40 2.26
N VAL A 52 3.84 1.27 0.95
CA VAL A 52 4.42 0.07 0.34
C VAL A 52 5.74 0.40 -0.32
N SER A 53 6.70 -0.48 -0.12
CA SER A 53 7.98 -0.46 -0.81
C SER A 53 7.84 -1.18 -2.14
N ARG A 54 8.34 -0.56 -3.19
CA ARG A 54 8.37 -1.11 -4.54
C ARG A 54 9.81 -1.33 -5.00
N TRP A 55 9.98 -2.38 -5.78
CA TRP A 55 11.16 -2.62 -6.57
C TRP A 55 10.75 -2.63 -8.05
N ARG A 56 11.24 -1.64 -8.80
CA ARG A 56 10.83 -1.30 -10.16
C ARG A 56 9.33 -0.99 -10.20
N GLU A 57 8.57 -1.80 -10.92
CA GLU A 57 7.11 -1.67 -11.09
C GLU A 57 6.33 -2.60 -10.15
N LYS A 58 7.03 -3.37 -9.31
CA LYS A 58 6.41 -4.38 -8.45
C LYS A 58 6.43 -3.98 -6.98
N ILE A 59 5.37 -4.33 -6.26
CA ILE A 59 5.31 -4.19 -4.81
C ILE A 59 6.15 -5.29 -4.19
N SER A 60 7.01 -4.91 -3.24
CA SER A 60 7.92 -5.84 -2.56
C SER A 60 7.48 -6.13 -1.14
N HIS A 61 7.14 -5.11 -0.35
CA HIS A 61 6.69 -5.28 1.04
C HIS A 61 5.83 -4.10 1.52
N CYS A 62 5.04 -4.33 2.56
CA CYS A 62 4.38 -3.26 3.30
C CYS A 62 5.36 -2.69 4.34
N ASP A 63 5.64 -1.40 4.27
CA ASP A 63 6.55 -0.71 5.19
C ASP A 63 5.80 -0.26 6.46
N SER A 64 4.66 0.40 6.28
CA SER A 64 3.81 0.84 7.39
C SER A 64 2.35 0.95 6.95
N CYS A 65 1.44 0.88 7.92
CA CYS A 65 0.01 1.07 7.66
C CYS A 65 -0.67 1.76 8.84
N PHE A 66 -1.54 2.72 8.55
CA PHE A 66 -2.36 3.42 9.53
C PHE A 66 -3.82 3.18 9.22
N SER A 67 -4.54 2.65 10.20
CA SER A 67 -6.00 2.54 10.11
C SER A 67 -6.67 3.89 10.39
N PRO A 68 -7.88 4.11 9.87
CA PRO A 68 -8.69 5.30 10.20
C PRO A 68 -9.02 5.40 11.70
N ASN A 69 -8.90 4.29 12.44
CA ASN A 69 -9.11 4.22 13.89
C ASN A 69 -7.88 4.62 14.71
N GLY A 70 -6.81 5.10 14.07
CA GLY A 70 -5.58 5.54 14.74
C GLY A 70 -4.68 4.40 15.23
N ARG A 71 -4.91 3.16 14.79
CA ARG A 71 -3.97 2.03 15.00
C ARG A 71 -2.96 1.99 13.86
N ASN A 72 -1.72 1.60 14.16
CA ASN A 72 -0.66 1.46 13.17
C ASN A 72 -0.11 0.02 13.10
N TYR A 73 0.36 -0.36 11.91
CA TYR A 73 1.25 -1.47 11.63
C TYR A 73 2.58 -0.89 11.17
N ASP A 74 3.67 -1.50 11.59
CA ASP A 74 5.03 -1.07 11.28
C ASP A 74 5.86 -2.34 11.06
N PHE A 75 6.44 -2.47 9.88
CA PHE A 75 7.22 -3.63 9.48
C PHE A 75 8.42 -3.89 10.40
N GLN A 76 9.00 -2.83 10.97
CA GLN A 76 10.18 -2.93 11.84
C GLN A 76 9.81 -3.18 13.32
N SER A 77 8.52 -3.17 13.66
CA SER A 77 8.08 -3.32 15.05
C SER A 77 8.27 -4.75 15.56
N PRO A 78 8.95 -4.96 16.72
CA PRO A 78 9.13 -6.29 17.30
C PRO A 78 7.82 -6.92 17.80
N LEU A 79 6.74 -6.13 17.90
CA LEU A 79 5.40 -6.61 18.24
C LEU A 79 4.69 -7.26 17.05
N ASN A 80 5.15 -7.00 15.83
CA ASN A 80 4.60 -7.57 14.61
C ASN A 80 5.35 -8.86 14.27
N GLN A 81 4.95 -9.93 14.94
CA GLN A 81 5.47 -11.29 14.69
C GLN A 81 4.84 -11.96 13.46
N ASP A 82 3.87 -11.30 12.83
CA ASP A 82 3.18 -11.79 11.64
C ASP A 82 3.99 -11.53 10.36
N ALA A 83 3.82 -12.39 9.35
CA ALA A 83 4.41 -12.21 8.02
C ALA A 83 3.98 -10.89 7.36
N ASP A 84 4.80 -10.34 6.47
CA ASP A 84 4.48 -9.13 5.70
C ASP A 84 3.09 -9.19 5.06
N PRO A 85 2.22 -8.17 5.26
CA PRO A 85 0.91 -8.08 4.61
C PRO A 85 0.92 -8.33 3.10
N VAL A 86 1.97 -7.88 2.42
CA VAL A 86 2.14 -8.08 0.97
C VAL A 86 2.47 -9.53 0.66
N ALA A 87 3.29 -10.19 1.47
CA ALA A 87 3.64 -11.60 1.30
C ALA A 87 2.45 -12.55 1.54
N LEU A 88 1.38 -12.08 2.17
CA LEU A 88 0.13 -12.82 2.35
C LEU A 88 -0.78 -12.78 1.11
N LEU A 89 -0.55 -11.84 0.18
CA LEU A 89 -1.29 -11.78 -1.09
C LEU A 89 -0.87 -12.94 -1.99
N ILE A 90 -1.85 -13.59 -2.63
CA ILE A 90 -1.51 -14.54 -3.70
C ILE A 90 -1.04 -13.78 -4.95
N PRO A 91 -0.27 -14.41 -5.85
CA PRO A 91 0.32 -13.72 -7.01
C PRO A 91 -0.68 -12.90 -7.82
N HIS A 92 -1.89 -13.45 -8.04
CA HIS A 92 -2.94 -12.77 -8.78
C HIS A 92 -3.48 -11.51 -8.07
N GLU A 93 -3.62 -11.54 -6.75
CA GLU A 93 -4.06 -10.37 -5.97
C GLU A 93 -3.00 -9.26 -6.02
N LEU A 94 -1.72 -9.65 -5.94
CA LEU A 94 -0.61 -8.72 -6.06
C LEU A 94 -0.55 -8.07 -7.44
N GLU A 95 -0.69 -8.85 -8.52
CA GLU A 95 -0.73 -8.34 -9.90
C GLU A 95 -1.89 -7.38 -10.13
N GLN A 96 -3.08 -7.66 -9.59
CA GLN A 96 -4.22 -6.75 -9.69
C GLN A 96 -3.98 -5.43 -8.96
N LEU A 97 -3.38 -5.50 -7.77
CA LEU A 97 -3.02 -4.31 -7.00
C LEU A 97 -1.96 -3.47 -7.74
N GLU A 98 -0.92 -4.10 -8.25
CA GLU A 98 0.12 -3.46 -9.07
C GLU A 98 -0.46 -2.80 -10.31
N ALA A 99 -1.35 -3.47 -11.04
CA ALA A 99 -2.02 -2.93 -12.22
C ALA A 99 -2.89 -1.71 -11.91
N LYS A 100 -3.57 -1.71 -10.75
CA LYS A 100 -4.35 -0.55 -10.30
C LYS A 100 -3.44 0.63 -9.95
N LEU A 101 -2.30 0.38 -9.31
CA LEU A 101 -1.34 1.43 -8.98
C LEU A 101 -0.59 1.96 -10.20
N SER A 102 -0.34 1.12 -11.22
CA SER A 102 0.27 1.55 -12.48
C SER A 102 -0.69 2.39 -13.34
N ALA A 103 -1.99 2.08 -13.30
CA ALA A 103 -3.02 2.87 -13.99
C ALA A 103 -3.16 4.29 -13.42
N VAL A 104 -2.97 4.47 -12.10
CA VAL A 104 -3.02 5.78 -11.44
C VAL A 104 -1.86 6.69 -11.90
N GLU A 105 -0.74 6.13 -12.35
CA GLU A 105 0.43 6.90 -12.81
C GLU A 105 0.19 7.70 -14.09
N HIS A 106 -0.72 7.21 -14.94
CA HIS A 106 -1.06 7.88 -16.20
C HIS A 106 -1.87 9.17 -15.99
N ASP A 107 -2.51 9.34 -14.83
CA ASP A 107 -3.35 10.50 -14.53
C ASP A 107 -2.53 11.67 -13.94
N ILE A 108 -1.48 11.37 -13.16
CA ILE A 108 -0.63 12.40 -12.52
C ILE A 108 0.38 13.04 -13.51
N SER A 109 0.65 12.38 -14.64
CA SER A 109 1.60 12.89 -15.65
C SER A 109 0.99 13.86 -16.67
N ASN A 110 -0.28 14.29 -16.52
CA ASN A 110 -0.87 15.32 -17.38
C ASN A 110 -1.16 16.64 -16.64
N PRO A 111 -0.17 17.56 -16.51
CA PRO A 111 -0.44 18.93 -16.08
C PRO A 111 -0.99 19.84 -17.21
N SER A 112 -1.41 19.31 -18.36
CA SER A 112 -1.69 20.11 -19.57
C SER A 112 -2.98 19.70 -20.29
N ALA A 113 -4.14 19.95 -19.70
CA ALA A 113 -5.40 20.07 -20.45
C ALA A 113 -6.43 20.96 -19.72
N SER A 114 -6.02 22.16 -19.34
CA SER A 114 -6.95 23.26 -19.03
C SER A 114 -6.21 24.58 -19.18
N CYS A 115 -6.32 25.17 -20.37
CA CYS A 115 -6.38 26.59 -20.75
C CYS A 115 -5.87 26.77 -22.18
#